data_AF-A0A8J7UEA9-F1
#
_entry.id   AF-A0A8J7UEA9-F1
#
_cell.length_a   1.000
_cell.length_b   1.000
_cell.length_c   1.000
_cell.angle_alpha   90.00
_cell.angle_beta   90.00
_cell.angle_gamma   90.00
#
_symmetry.space_group_name_H-M   'P 1'
#
loop_
_entity.id
_entity.type
_entity.pdbx_description
1 polymer ?
#
loop_
_entity_poly.entity_id
_entity_poly.type
_entity_poly.pdbx_seq_one_letter_code
_entity_poly.pdbx_strand_id
1 'polypeptide(L)'
;MSTLLLISGIVALVAAFLAILRPYVPGAVLAYAGLWLLKWSGFIHPSAGLLASWGVIVVVVLVIDFLLPSSISRATNGMGYMGVGGLVGLFVGMTGFSLAWAVAGAAAGVLLGAFAYTRMPGGKALGFPSSRFFQYLCAKGLPAVVTLGLIGIALLLVVMEQYPGFALDQL
;
A
#
# COMPACT_ATOMS: atom_id res chain seq x y z
N MET A 1 1.66 4.11 27.91
CA MET A 1 1.53 2.89 27.07
C MET A 1 1.00 3.20 25.68
N SER A 2 -0.04 4.03 25.56
CA SER A 2 -0.59 4.52 24.27
C SER A 2 0.44 5.18 23.33
N THR A 3 1.35 6.02 23.85
CA THR A 3 2.38 6.69 23.02
C THR A 3 3.37 5.73 22.38
N LEU A 4 3.77 4.66 23.10
CA LEU A 4 4.67 3.65 22.56
C LEU A 4 4.01 2.87 21.41
N LEU A 5 2.73 2.52 21.58
CA LEU A 5 1.94 1.86 20.53
C LEU A 5 1.80 2.74 19.29
N LEU A 6 1.53 4.04 19.48
CA LEU A 6 1.47 5.01 18.38
C LEU A 6 2.80 5.08 17.61
N ILE A 7 3.93 5.26 18.32
CA ILE A 7 5.24 5.32 17.68
C ILE A 7 5.53 4.02 16.95
N SER A 8 5.28 2.87 17.58
CA SER A 8 5.47 1.56 16.95
C SER A 8 4.59 1.35 15.72
N GLY A 9 3.34 1.84 15.73
CA GLY A 9 2.43 1.79 14.60
C GLY A 9 2.93 2.63 13.41
N ILE A 10 3.38 3.87 13.67
CA ILE A 10 3.97 4.73 12.63
C ILE A 10 5.23 4.08 12.06
N VAL A 11 6.13 3.57 12.92
CA VAL A 11 7.33 2.86 12.48
C VAL A 11 6.98 1.64 11.63
N ALA A 12 5.93 0.89 11.99
CA ALA A 12 5.45 -0.24 11.21
C ALA A 12 4.92 0.17 9.83
N LEU A 13 4.20 1.30 9.71
CA LEU A 13 3.76 1.85 8.42
C LEU A 13 4.93 2.29 7.55
N VAL A 14 5.94 2.94 8.13
CA VAL A 14 7.17 3.33 7.42
C VAL A 14 7.93 2.08 6.96
N ALA A 15 8.09 1.09 7.84
CA ALA A 15 8.71 -0.19 7.51
C ALA A 15 7.94 -0.92 6.40
N ALA A 16 6.61 -0.87 6.41
CA ALA A 16 5.77 -1.43 5.35
C ALA A 16 6.01 -0.76 4.00
N PHE A 17 6.14 0.57 3.97
CA PHE A 17 6.49 1.30 2.75
C PHE A 17 7.90 0.92 2.25
N LEU A 18 8.88 0.84 3.15
CA LEU A 18 10.24 0.38 2.80
C LEU A 18 10.24 -1.06 2.27
N ALA A 19 9.37 -1.92 2.78
CA ALA A 19 9.20 -3.29 2.29
C ALA A 19 8.64 -3.35 0.86
N ILE A 20 7.93 -2.33 0.38
CA ILE A 20 7.59 -2.20 -1.05
C ILE A 20 8.87 -2.01 -1.86
N LEU A 21 9.74 -1.08 -1.44
CA LEU A 21 11.00 -0.81 -2.16
C LEU A 21 11.95 -2.01 -2.12
N ARG A 22 11.91 -2.76 -1.01
CA ARG A 22 12.77 -3.90 -0.74
C ARG A 22 11.91 -5.12 -0.31
N PRO A 23 11.40 -5.92 -1.27
CA PRO A 23 10.43 -6.96 -1.01
C PRO A 23 11.05 -8.25 -0.44
N TYR A 24 11.72 -8.11 0.70
CA TYR A 24 12.17 -9.25 1.51
C TYR A 24 11.13 -9.66 2.55
N VAL A 25 10.29 -8.72 2.96
CA VAL A 25 9.24 -8.89 3.95
C VAL A 25 7.92 -8.48 3.29
N PRO A 26 6.80 -9.20 3.52
CA PRO A 26 5.51 -8.81 2.99
C PRO A 26 5.05 -7.48 3.62
N GLY A 27 5.14 -6.39 2.84
CA GLY A 27 4.77 -5.04 3.30
C GLY A 27 3.33 -4.96 3.80
N ALA A 28 2.41 -5.70 3.19
CA ALA A 28 1.00 -5.73 3.57
C ALA A 28 0.79 -6.21 5.02
N VAL A 29 1.59 -7.17 5.50
CA VAL A 29 1.53 -7.65 6.88
C VAL A 29 2.01 -6.58 7.85
N LEU A 30 3.12 -5.91 7.53
CA LEU A 30 3.65 -4.82 8.35
C LEU A 30 2.66 -3.66 8.43
N ALA A 31 2.03 -3.30 7.31
CA ALA A 31 1.04 -2.23 7.28
C ALA A 31 -0.21 -2.60 8.10
N TYR A 32 -0.68 -3.85 7.99
CA TYR A 32 -1.83 -4.33 8.76
C TYR A 32 -1.54 -4.41 10.27
N ALA A 33 -0.34 -4.86 10.65
CA ALA A 33 0.12 -4.84 12.03
C ALA A 33 0.20 -3.40 12.56
N GLY A 34 0.73 -2.46 11.76
CA GLY A 34 0.74 -1.03 12.08
C GLY A 34 -0.66 -0.48 12.34
N LEU A 35 -1.65 -0.87 11.53
CA LEU A 35 -3.05 -0.46 11.71
C LEU A 35 -3.64 -0.99 13.03
N TRP A 36 -3.32 -2.24 13.41
CA TRP A 36 -3.73 -2.79 14.71
C TRP A 36 -3.06 -2.08 15.89
N LEU A 37 -1.77 -1.75 15.78
CA LEU A 37 -1.05 -0.99 16.81
C LEU A 37 -1.65 0.41 16.99
N LEU A 38 -2.02 1.07 15.89
CA LEU A 38 -2.70 2.37 15.92
C LEU A 38 -4.13 2.28 16.48
N LYS A 39 -4.85 1.18 16.22
CA LYS A 39 -6.14 0.92 16.87
C LYS A 39 -5.99 0.76 18.38
N TRP A 40 -5.01 -0.02 18.83
CA TRP A 40 -4.78 -0.24 20.26
C TRP A 40 -4.20 0.97 20.98
N SER A 41 -3.55 1.88 20.27
CA SER A 41 -3.12 3.16 20.85
C SER A 41 -4.30 4.10 21.16
N GLY A 42 -5.48 3.84 20.59
CA GLY A 42 -6.68 4.69 20.70
C GLY A 42 -6.63 5.93 19.82
N PHE A 43 -5.68 6.00 18.87
CA PHE A 43 -5.49 7.14 17.98
C PHE A 43 -6.31 7.06 16.69
N ILE A 44 -6.78 5.85 16.33
CA ILE A 44 -7.73 5.64 15.25
C ILE A 44 -8.75 4.58 15.67
N HIS A 45 -9.98 4.72 15.20
CA HIS A 45 -11.08 3.80 15.48
C HIS A 45 -11.62 3.15 14.20
N PRO A 46 -10.82 2.29 13.52
CA PRO A 46 -11.29 1.60 12.33
C PRO A 46 -12.44 0.64 12.68
N SER A 47 -13.45 0.58 11.80
CA SER A 47 -14.56 -0.35 11.96
C SER A 47 -14.10 -1.80 11.85
N ALA A 48 -14.78 -2.71 12.58
CA ALA A 48 -14.45 -4.13 12.54
C ALA A 48 -14.59 -4.73 11.13
N GLY A 49 -15.58 -4.28 10.36
CA GLY A 49 -15.77 -4.70 8.96
C GLY A 49 -14.62 -4.27 8.05
N LEU A 50 -14.09 -3.05 8.24
CA LEU A 50 -12.92 -2.57 7.49
C LEU A 50 -11.68 -3.43 7.82
N LEU A 51 -11.42 -3.68 9.10
CA LEU A 51 -10.28 -4.51 9.51
C LEU A 51 -10.39 -5.96 9.00
N ALA A 52 -11.58 -6.56 9.04
CA ALA A 52 -11.81 -7.92 8.58
C ALA A 52 -11.63 -8.04 7.05
N SER A 53 -12.27 -7.15 6.29
CA SER A 53 -12.18 -7.13 4.81
C SER A 53 -10.74 -6.94 4.34
N TRP A 54 -10.00 -5.99 4.91
CA TRP A 54 -8.60 -5.77 4.55
C TRP A 54 -7.68 -6.88 5.07
N GLY A 55 -8.02 -7.51 6.20
CA GLY A 55 -7.33 -8.70 6.68
C GLY A 55 -7.40 -9.86 5.67
N VAL A 56 -8.57 -10.08 5.06
CA VAL A 56 -8.74 -11.07 3.98
C VAL A 56 -7.87 -10.72 2.77
N ILE A 57 -7.85 -9.45 2.36
CA ILE A 57 -7.01 -8.98 1.24
C ILE A 57 -5.51 -9.23 1.53
N VAL A 58 -5.06 -8.97 2.77
CA VAL A 58 -3.67 -9.26 3.19
C VAL A 58 -3.35 -10.73 3.07
N VAL A 59 -4.27 -11.62 3.49
CA VAL A 59 -4.10 -13.07 3.35
C VAL A 59 -3.99 -13.46 1.88
N VAL A 60 -4.82 -12.90 1.00
CA VAL A 60 -4.74 -13.16 -0.45
C VAL A 60 -3.38 -12.73 -1.01
N VAL A 61 -2.89 -11.54 -0.64
CA VAL A 61 -1.57 -11.05 -1.05
C VAL A 61 -0.46 -11.99 -0.58
N LEU A 62 -0.53 -12.47 0.67
CA LEU A 62 0.43 -13.43 1.20
C LEU A 62 0.44 -14.74 0.43
N VAL A 63 -0.74 -15.27 0.06
CA VAL A 63 -0.86 -16.47 -0.75
C VAL A 63 -0.24 -16.25 -2.13
N ILE A 64 -0.50 -15.11 -2.76
CA ILE A 64 0.13 -14.75 -4.04
C ILE A 64 1.65 -14.74 -3.88
N ASP A 65 2.19 -14.00 -2.91
CA ASP A 65 3.63 -13.91 -2.67
C ASP A 65 4.28 -15.28 -2.37
N PHE A 66 3.55 -16.18 -1.69
CA PHE A 66 4.00 -17.53 -1.39
C PHE A 66 4.03 -18.45 -2.62
N LEU A 67 3.07 -18.29 -3.54
CA LEU A 67 3.02 -19.06 -4.79
C LEU A 67 4.05 -18.57 -5.83
N LEU A 68 4.59 -17.36 -5.66
CA LEU A 68 5.56 -16.80 -6.57
C LEU A 68 6.95 -17.45 -6.43
N PRO A 69 7.65 -17.73 -7.54
CA PRO A 69 9.03 -18.19 -7.49
C PRO A 69 9.93 -17.12 -6.86
N SER A 70 10.93 -17.56 -6.09
CA SER A 70 11.83 -16.69 -5.32
C SER A 70 12.58 -15.66 -6.17
N SER A 71 12.83 -15.98 -7.45
CA SER A 71 13.44 -15.08 -8.44
C SER A 71 12.58 -13.85 -8.76
N ILE A 72 11.24 -13.99 -8.73
CA ILE A 72 10.29 -12.89 -8.97
C ILE A 72 9.93 -12.21 -7.65
N SER A 73 9.69 -12.99 -6.59
CA SER A 73 9.36 -12.49 -5.25
C SER A 73 10.43 -11.50 -4.74
N ARG A 74 11.71 -11.82 -4.90
CA ARG A 74 12.83 -10.97 -4.44
C ARG A 74 13.32 -9.96 -5.48
N ALA A 75 12.69 -9.87 -6.65
CA ALA A 75 13.08 -8.92 -7.67
C ALA A 75 12.82 -7.47 -7.19
N THR A 76 13.86 -6.65 -7.21
CA THR A 76 13.81 -5.22 -6.86
C THR A 76 13.62 -4.31 -8.08
N ASN A 77 13.57 -4.89 -9.28
CA ASN A 77 13.54 -4.17 -10.55
C ASN A 77 12.26 -3.33 -10.69
N GLY A 78 12.39 -2.00 -10.62
CA GLY A 78 11.24 -1.11 -10.77
C GLY A 78 10.37 -0.94 -9.52
N MET A 79 10.67 -1.63 -8.42
CA MET A 79 9.95 -1.47 -7.14
C MET A 79 10.03 -0.04 -6.60
N GLY A 80 11.16 0.64 -6.82
CA GLY A 80 11.31 2.06 -6.45
C GLY A 80 10.32 2.97 -7.18
N TYR A 81 10.19 2.79 -8.49
CA TYR A 81 9.27 3.59 -9.31
C TYR A 81 7.81 3.27 -8.99
N MET A 82 7.48 1.99 -8.80
CA MET A 82 6.15 1.57 -8.38
C MET A 82 5.79 2.09 -6.98
N GLY A 83 6.71 2.01 -6.02
CA GLY A 83 6.49 2.49 -4.66
C GLY A 83 6.32 4.00 -4.57
N VAL A 84 7.22 4.77 -5.20
CA VAL A 84 7.12 6.24 -5.22
C VAL A 84 5.93 6.71 -6.04
N GLY A 85 5.70 6.13 -7.23
CA GLY A 85 4.54 6.43 -8.05
C GLY A 85 3.24 6.13 -7.32
N GLY A 86 3.16 4.98 -6.64
CA GLY A 86 2.03 4.60 -5.81
C GLY A 86 1.82 5.52 -4.61
N LEU A 87 2.89 5.98 -3.95
CA LEU A 87 2.79 6.92 -2.83
C LEU A 87 2.26 8.28 -3.30
N VAL A 88 2.79 8.82 -4.39
CA VAL A 88 2.28 10.06 -4.99
C VAL A 88 0.82 9.89 -5.40
N GLY A 89 0.50 8.77 -6.05
CA GLY A 89 -0.87 8.42 -6.43
C GLY A 89 -1.82 8.29 -5.23
N LEU A 90 -1.35 7.74 -4.10
CA LEU A 90 -2.12 7.66 -2.86
C LEU A 90 -2.49 9.06 -2.36
N PHE A 91 -1.52 9.97 -2.26
CA PHE A 91 -1.78 11.34 -1.81
C PHE A 91 -2.71 12.12 -2.76
N VAL A 92 -2.54 11.92 -4.08
CA VAL A 92 -3.48 12.49 -5.07
C VAL A 92 -4.86 11.86 -4.92
N GLY A 93 -4.97 10.55 -4.70
CA GLY A 93 -6.25 9.88 -4.48
C GLY A 93 -6.95 10.31 -3.20
N MET A 94 -6.20 10.65 -2.15
CA MET A 94 -6.76 11.17 -0.90
C MET A 94 -7.49 12.50 -1.07
N THR A 95 -7.25 13.28 -2.15
CA THR A 95 -8.03 14.50 -2.42
C THR A 95 -9.49 14.21 -2.77
N GLY A 96 -9.82 12.96 -3.13
CA GLY A 96 -11.20 12.50 -3.31
C GLY A 96 -11.91 12.13 -2.00
N PHE A 97 -11.25 12.29 -0.84
CA PHE A 97 -11.78 12.06 0.51
C PHE A 97 -12.49 10.72 0.75
N SER A 98 -12.21 9.72 -0.09
CA SER A 98 -12.74 8.36 0.06
C SER A 98 -11.60 7.36 -0.04
N LEU A 99 -11.76 6.25 0.67
CA LEU A 99 -10.85 5.12 0.57
C LEU A 99 -10.75 4.59 -0.86
N ALA A 100 -11.86 4.60 -1.62
CA ALA A 100 -11.86 4.15 -3.01
C ALA A 100 -10.94 5.02 -3.88
N TRP A 101 -11.01 6.34 -3.71
CA TRP A 101 -10.14 7.28 -4.43
C TRP A 101 -8.67 7.15 -4.03
N ALA A 102 -8.38 6.98 -2.74
CA ALA A 102 -7.02 6.76 -2.26
C ALA A 102 -6.40 5.49 -2.85
N VAL A 103 -7.13 4.37 -2.85
CA VAL A 103 -6.66 3.10 -3.42
C VAL A 103 -6.57 3.16 -4.93
N ALA A 104 -7.54 3.78 -5.61
CA ALA A 104 -7.50 3.97 -7.06
C ALA A 104 -6.32 4.85 -7.49
N GLY A 105 -6.05 5.92 -6.73
CA GLY A 105 -4.89 6.78 -6.92
C GLY A 105 -3.58 6.01 -6.72
N ALA A 106 -3.47 5.23 -5.64
CA ALA A 106 -2.30 4.38 -5.40
C ALA A 106 -2.10 3.36 -6.53
N ALA A 107 -3.17 2.72 -7.01
CA ALA A 107 -3.14 1.79 -8.14
C ALA A 107 -2.66 2.48 -9.41
N ALA A 108 -3.27 3.60 -9.80
CA ALA A 108 -2.85 4.39 -10.95
C ALA A 108 -1.38 4.82 -10.83
N GLY A 109 -0.96 5.25 -9.64
CA GLY A 109 0.42 5.61 -9.34
C GLY A 109 1.41 4.46 -9.51
N VAL A 110 1.08 3.26 -9.02
CA VAL A 110 1.89 2.04 -9.21
C VAL A 110 1.99 1.68 -10.68
N LEU A 111 0.88 1.73 -11.43
CA LEU A 111 0.84 1.46 -12.87
C LEU A 111 1.73 2.43 -13.64
N LEU A 112 1.59 3.73 -13.38
CA LEU A 112 2.39 4.79 -14.03
C LEU A 112 3.86 4.70 -13.64
N GLY A 113 4.17 4.34 -12.38
CA GLY A 113 5.53 4.08 -11.92
C GLY A 113 6.17 2.89 -12.64
N ALA A 114 5.43 1.78 -12.77
CA ALA A 114 5.89 0.62 -13.54
C ALA A 114 6.12 0.98 -15.02
N PHE A 115 5.21 1.76 -15.62
CA PHE A 115 5.36 2.24 -16.99
C PHE A 115 6.61 3.12 -17.15
N ALA A 116 6.83 4.07 -16.24
CA ALA A 116 8.02 4.91 -16.22
C ALA A 116 9.32 4.06 -16.14
N TYR A 117 9.31 2.99 -15.35
CA TYR A 117 10.45 2.07 -15.27
C TYR A 117 10.75 1.37 -16.60
N THR A 118 9.75 1.02 -17.41
CA THR A 118 9.99 0.37 -18.72
C THR A 118 10.79 1.23 -19.70
N ARG A 119 10.81 2.55 -19.49
CA ARG A 119 11.61 3.50 -20.28
C ARG A 119 13.09 3.54 -19.85
N MET A 120 13.42 3.00 -18.68
CA MET A 120 14.79 2.95 -18.17
C MET A 120 15.58 1.75 -18.72
N PRO A 121 16.93 1.81 -18.79
CA PRO A 121 17.76 0.73 -19.33
C PRO A 121 17.49 -0.64 -18.69
N GLY A 122 17.23 -0.68 -17.38
CA GLY A 122 16.91 -1.90 -16.63
C GLY A 122 15.47 -2.41 -16.81
N GLY A 123 14.54 -1.57 -17.29
CA GLY A 123 13.14 -1.93 -17.50
C GLY A 123 12.79 -2.33 -18.94
N LYS A 124 13.72 -2.16 -19.89
CA LYS A 124 13.52 -2.58 -21.29
C LYS A 124 13.16 -4.05 -21.44
N ALA A 125 13.66 -4.91 -20.55
CA ALA A 125 13.37 -6.35 -20.55
C ALA A 125 11.91 -6.69 -20.19
N LEU A 126 11.20 -5.80 -19.47
CA LEU A 126 9.78 -5.95 -19.18
C LEU A 126 8.91 -5.66 -20.41
N GLY A 127 9.38 -4.78 -21.30
CA GLY A 127 8.75 -4.43 -22.58
C GLY A 127 7.28 -4.03 -22.45
N PHE A 128 6.96 -2.73 -22.51
CA PHE A 128 5.58 -2.27 -22.52
C PHE A 128 5.05 -2.10 -23.95
N PRO A 129 3.81 -2.55 -24.28
CA PRO A 129 2.93 -3.43 -23.52
C PRO A 129 3.24 -4.91 -23.80
N SER A 130 3.40 -5.74 -22.76
CA SER A 130 3.59 -7.19 -22.91
C SER A 130 2.93 -7.97 -21.77
N SER A 131 2.66 -9.26 -22.00
CA SER A 131 2.13 -10.15 -20.94
C SER A 131 3.08 -10.26 -19.75
N ARG A 132 4.40 -10.15 -19.96
CA ARG A 132 5.40 -10.18 -18.89
C ARG A 132 5.30 -8.94 -18.01
N PHE A 133 5.03 -7.77 -18.60
CA PHE A 133 4.79 -6.55 -17.85
C PHE A 133 3.56 -6.69 -16.94
N PHE A 134 2.42 -7.14 -17.47
CA PHE A 134 1.21 -7.30 -16.66
C PHE A 134 1.33 -8.39 -15.61
N GLN A 135 1.99 -9.51 -15.91
CA GLN A 135 2.28 -10.55 -14.92
C GLN A 135 3.17 -10.00 -13.79
N TYR A 136 4.22 -9.24 -14.13
CA TYR A 136 5.09 -8.62 -13.14
C TYR A 136 4.36 -7.56 -12.30
N LEU A 137 3.50 -6.78 -12.94
CA LEU A 137 2.69 -5.76 -12.29
C LEU A 137 1.63 -6.35 -11.36
N CYS A 138 0.98 -7.45 -11.75
CA CYS A 138 0.09 -8.18 -10.85
C CYS A 138 0.87 -8.85 -9.71
N ALA A 139 2.03 -9.43 -10.01
CA ALA A 139 2.91 -10.07 -9.03
C ALA A 139 3.43 -9.11 -7.95
N LYS A 140 3.85 -7.90 -8.34
CA LYS A 140 4.57 -6.96 -7.46
C LYS A 140 3.79 -5.69 -7.16
N GLY A 141 3.04 -5.21 -8.14
CA GLY A 141 2.21 -4.01 -8.01
C GLY A 141 0.98 -4.26 -7.14
N LEU A 142 0.31 -5.42 -7.22
CA LEU A 142 -0.85 -5.70 -6.38
C LEU A 142 -0.50 -5.71 -4.87
N PRO A 143 0.54 -6.43 -4.41
CA PRO A 143 1.00 -6.31 -3.02
C PRO A 143 1.37 -4.86 -2.61
N ALA A 144 1.99 -4.10 -3.52
CA ALA A 144 2.34 -2.69 -3.29
C ALA A 144 1.09 -1.81 -3.11
N VAL A 145 0.07 -1.96 -3.97
CA VAL A 145 -1.20 -1.23 -3.87
C VAL A 145 -1.92 -1.56 -2.58
N VAL A 146 -1.97 -2.83 -2.17
CA VAL A 146 -2.59 -3.23 -0.90
C VAL A 146 -1.86 -2.62 0.29
N THR A 147 -0.52 -2.65 0.27
CA THR A 147 0.31 -2.04 1.33
C THR A 147 0.06 -0.54 1.43
N LEU A 148 0.04 0.16 0.29
CA LEU A 148 -0.26 1.60 0.22
C LEU A 148 -1.71 1.90 0.61
N GLY A 149 -2.65 1.02 0.28
CA GLY A 149 -4.05 1.14 0.68
C GLY A 149 -4.21 1.08 2.20
N LEU A 150 -3.53 0.16 2.88
CA LEU A 150 -3.50 0.08 4.34
C LEU A 150 -2.88 1.32 4.99
N ILE A 151 -1.79 1.85 4.41
CA ILE A 151 -1.21 3.13 4.83
C ILE A 151 -2.23 4.26 4.62
N GLY A 152 -2.93 4.26 3.47
CA GLY A 152 -3.98 5.21 3.14
C GLY A 152 -5.15 5.18 4.11
N ILE A 153 -5.59 4.00 4.54
CA ILE A 153 -6.62 3.84 5.59
C ILE A 153 -6.15 4.52 6.87
N ALA A 154 -4.93 4.21 7.32
CA ALA A 154 -4.39 4.80 8.53
C ALA A 154 -4.37 6.33 8.43
N LEU A 155 -3.87 6.88 7.32
CA LEU A 155 -3.82 8.33 7.09
C LEU A 155 -5.20 8.97 7.02
N LEU A 156 -6.14 8.38 6.27
CA LEU A 156 -7.51 8.91 6.17
C LEU A 156 -8.22 8.91 7.51
N LEU A 157 -8.10 7.85 8.31
CA LEU A 157 -8.70 7.80 9.64
C LEU A 157 -8.11 8.84 10.58
N VAL A 158 -6.79 9.06 10.53
CA VAL A 158 -6.13 10.12 11.29
C VAL A 158 -6.65 11.49 10.88
N VAL A 159 -6.79 11.76 9.58
CA VAL A 159 -7.34 13.02 9.07
C VAL A 159 -8.79 13.21 9.52
N MET A 160 -9.62 12.18 9.44
CA MET A 160 -11.02 12.25 9.84
C MET A 160 -11.21 12.49 11.34
N GLU A 161 -10.37 11.88 12.18
CA GLU A 161 -10.43 12.10 13.63
C GLU A 161 -9.90 13.48 14.06
N GLN A 162 -8.93 14.04 13.31
CA GLN A 162 -8.37 15.36 13.59
C GLN A 162 -9.20 16.50 13.00
N TYR A 163 -9.96 16.25 11.93
CA TYR A 163 -10.79 17.23 11.23
C TYR A 163 -12.23 16.72 11.09
N PRO A 164 -13.02 16.71 12.19
CA PRO A 164 -14.39 16.19 12.18
C PRO A 164 -15.35 16.98 11.27
N GLY A 165 -14.97 18.19 10.83
CA GLY A 165 -15.73 18.96 9.83
C GLY A 165 -15.87 18.26 8.47
N PHE A 166 -14.95 17.37 8.10
CA PHE A 166 -15.03 16.58 6.86
C PHE A 166 -16.09 15.48 6.89
N ALA A 167 -16.52 15.04 8.08
CA ALA A 167 -17.58 14.04 8.21
C ALA A 167 -18.98 14.61 7.91
N LEU A 168 -19.15 15.94 7.96
CA LEU A 168 -20.44 16.62 7.76
C LEU A 168 -20.80 16.84 6.29
N ASP A 169 -19.83 16.83 5.37
CA ASP A 169 -20.05 16.97 3.92
C ASP A 169 -20.40 15.62 3.23
N GLN A 170 -20.59 14.56 4.01
CA GLN A 170 -20.88 13.19 3.54
C GLN A 170 -22.26 12.67 4.03
N LEU A 171 -23.07 13.54 4.66
CA LEU A 171 -24.49 13.31 5.01
C LEU A 171 -25.39 14.05 4.00
#